data_AF-A0A7X2IQ51-F1
#
_entry.id   AF-A0A7X2IQ51-F1
#
_cell.length_a   1.000
_cell.length_b   1.000
_cell.length_c   1.000
_cell.angle_alpha   90.00
_cell.angle_beta   90.00
_cell.angle_gamma   90.00
#
_symmetry.space_group_name_H-M   'P 1'
#
loop_
_entity.id
_entity.type
_entity.pdbx_description
1 polymer ?
#
loop_
_entity_poly.entity_id
_entity_poly.type
_entity_poly.pdbx_seq_one_letter_code
_entity_poly.pdbx_strand_id
1 'polypeptide(L)' 'MEKSADRPKHIRTDMWTREVVDQAIAAMPAIGLRQAAEFLSAMKVPPDIAVRTLVYPHRRRN' A
#
# COMPACT_ATOMS: atom_id res chain seq x y z
N MET A 1 9.06 -31.41 16.87
CA MET A 1 7.89 -30.51 16.92
C MET A 1 8.10 -29.42 15.89
N GLU A 2 7.33 -29.52 14.81
CA GLU A 2 7.34 -28.64 13.64
C GLU A 2 7.10 -27.18 14.04
N LYS A 3 7.98 -26.27 13.62
CA LYS A 3 7.68 -24.83 13.66
C LYS A 3 6.67 -24.55 12.55
N SER A 4 5.38 -24.59 12.89
CA SER A 4 4.33 -24.07 12.03
C SER A 4 4.62 -22.60 11.79
N ALA A 5 5.14 -22.28 10.61
CA ALA A 5 5.25 -20.93 10.12
C ALA A 5 3.82 -20.37 10.00
N ASP A 6 3.38 -19.66 11.03
CA ASP A 6 2.21 -18.81 11.00
C ASP A 6 2.50 -17.71 9.96
N ARG A 7 2.25 -18.04 8.69
CA ARG A 7 2.28 -17.06 7.62
C ARG A 7 1.16 -16.09 8.01
N PRO A 8 1.46 -14.80 8.25
CA PRO A 8 0.42 -13.86 8.64
C PRO A 8 -0.67 -13.98 7.60
N LYS A 9 -1.85 -14.44 8.01
CA LYS A 9 -3.06 -14.47 7.18
C LYS A 9 -3.14 -13.08 6.61
N HIS A 10 -2.87 -12.96 5.31
CA HIS A 10 -2.89 -11.70 4.59
C HIS A 10 -4.34 -11.25 4.70
N ILE A 11 -4.66 -10.45 5.73
CA ILE A 11 -5.93 -9.77 5.87
C ILE A 11 -6.06 -9.09 4.52
N ARG A 12 -7.01 -9.57 3.71
CA ARG A 12 -7.29 -9.00 2.40
C ARG A 12 -7.46 -7.52 2.67
N THR A 13 -6.46 -6.73 2.29
CA THR A 13 -6.49 -5.28 2.43
C THR A 13 -7.84 -4.85 1.88
N ASP A 14 -8.59 -4.11 2.69
CA ASP A 14 -9.93 -3.63 2.34
C ASP A 14 -9.93 -3.12 0.89
N MET A 15 -10.92 -3.50 0.08
CA MET A 15 -10.94 -3.18 -1.35
C MET A 15 -10.77 -1.68 -1.57
N TRP A 16 -11.37 -0.88 -0.69
CA TRP A 16 -11.24 0.57 -0.71
C TRP A 16 -9.78 1.04 -0.55
N THR A 17 -9.05 0.47 0.42
CA THR A 17 -7.63 0.79 0.62
C THR A 17 -6.79 0.37 -0.60
N ARG A 18 -7.18 -0.73 -1.26
CA ARG A 18 -6.50 -1.20 -2.47
C ARG A 18 -6.66 -0.20 -3.61
N GLU A 19 -7.87 0.26 -3.87
CA GLU A 19 -8.18 1.23 -4.93
C GLU A 19 -7.52 2.59 -4.71
N VAL A 20 -7.56 3.11 -3.48
CA VAL A 20 -6.89 4.38 -3.13
C VAL A 20 -5.38 4.28 -3.37
N VAL A 21 -4.77 3.16 -3.00
CA VAL A 21 -3.35 2.90 -3.25
C VAL A 21 -3.07 2.80 -4.75
N ASP A 22 -3.89 2.09 -5.52
CA ASP A 22 -3.70 1.92 -6.96
C ASP A 22 -3.85 3.25 -7.70
N GLN A 23 -4.79 4.11 -7.28
CA GLN A 23 -4.93 5.47 -7.77
C GLN A 23 -3.69 6.33 -7.46
N ALA A 24 -3.14 6.21 -6.24
CA ALA A 24 -1.94 6.92 -5.86
C ALA A 24 -0.73 6.49 -6.72
N ILE A 25 -0.56 5.17 -6.98
CA ILE A 25 0.50 4.64 -7.84
C ILE A 25 0.33 5.15 -9.28
N ALA A 26 -0.90 5.16 -9.81
CA ALA A 26 -1.15 5.64 -11.16
C ALA A 26 -0.89 7.15 -11.31
N ALA A 27 -1.19 7.93 -10.26
CA ALA A 27 -0.96 9.38 -10.25
C ALA A 27 0.48 9.77 -9.94
N MET A 28 1.25 8.92 -9.26
CA MET A 28 2.63 9.19 -8.81
C MET A 28 3.55 9.78 -9.88
N PRO A 29 3.59 9.28 -11.14
CA PRO A 29 4.45 9.86 -12.18
C PRO A 29 4.09 11.31 -12.55
N ALA A 30 2.84 11.72 -12.34
CA ALA A 30 2.36 13.07 -12.66
C ALA A 30 2.52 14.06 -11.49
N ILE A 31 2.25 13.61 -10.25
CA ILE A 31 2.18 14.48 -9.06
C ILE A 31 3.44 14.39 -8.17
N GLY A 32 4.24 13.35 -8.34
CA GLY A 32 5.43 13.07 -7.54
C GLY A 32 5.14 12.47 -6.16
N LEU A 33 6.21 12.05 -5.49
CA LEU A 33 6.14 11.25 -4.25
C LEU A 33 5.48 11.99 -3.08
N ARG A 34 5.76 13.30 -2.94
CA ARG A 34 5.21 14.12 -1.85
C ARG A 34 3.69 14.25 -1.96
N GLN A 35 3.16 14.60 -3.13
CA GLN A 35 1.73 14.74 -3.33
C GLN A 35 1.01 13.38 -3.23
N ALA A 36 1.64 12.30 -3.67
CA ALA A 36 1.11 10.95 -3.46
C ALA A 36 1.02 10.58 -1.96
N ALA A 37 2.02 10.95 -1.15
CA ALA A 37 1.99 10.74 0.29
C ALA A 37 0.89 11.58 0.98
N GLU A 38 0.73 12.83 0.57
CA GLU A 38 -0.33 13.72 1.06
C GLU A 38 -1.73 13.17 0.72
N PHE A 39 -1.93 12.66 -0.50
CA PHE A 39 -3.18 12.00 -0.91
C PHE A 39 -3.50 10.77 -0.05
N LEU A 40 -2.53 9.87 0.16
CA LEU A 40 -2.73 8.68 0.99
C LEU A 40 -3.06 9.04 2.45
N SER A 41 -2.40 10.08 2.99
CA SER A 41 -2.69 10.60 4.33
C SER A 41 -4.09 11.22 4.43
N ALA A 42 -4.50 11.98 3.41
CA ALA A 42 -5.85 12.56 3.33
C ALA A 42 -6.93 11.47 3.30
N MET A 43 -6.64 10.38 2.59
CA MET A 43 -7.50 9.20 2.48
C MET A 43 -7.36 8.24 3.66
N LYS A 44 -6.79 8.65 4.80
CA LYS A 44 -6.69 7.84 6.04
C LYS A 44 -6.08 6.44 5.83
N VAL A 45 -5.23 6.29 4.82
CA VAL A 45 -4.51 5.03 4.59
C VAL A 45 -3.47 4.85 5.70
N PRO A 46 -3.36 3.67 6.31
CA PRO A 46 -2.35 3.41 7.33
C PRO A 46 -0.93 3.74 6.84
N PRO A 47 -0.07 4.36 7.69
CA PRO A 47 1.27 4.79 7.30
C PRO A 47 2.13 3.64 6.75
N ASP A 48 2.02 2.46 7.35
CA ASP A 48 2.75 1.25 6.90
C ASP A 48 2.40 0.84 5.47
N ILE A 49 1.14 1.02 5.07
CA ILE A 49 0.67 0.73 3.71
C ILE A 49 1.14 1.82 2.75
N ALA A 50 1.06 3.08 3.15
CA ALA A 50 1.55 4.20 2.34
C ALA A 50 3.06 4.10 2.08
N VAL A 51 3.87 3.85 3.11
CA VAL A 51 5.33 3.66 2.98
C VAL A 51 5.64 2.46 2.09
N ARG A 52 4.96 1.33 2.26
CA ARG A 52 5.13 0.16 1.37
C ARG A 52 4.83 0.50 -0.09
N THR A 53 3.78 1.28 -0.32
CA THR A 53 3.35 1.71 -1.65
C THR A 53 4.41 2.60 -2.32
N LEU A 54 4.92 3.57 -1.58
CA LEU A 54 5.87 4.56 -2.11
C LEU A 54 7.29 4.01 -2.25
N VAL A 55 7.73 3.15 -1.33
CA VAL A 55 9.11 2.63 -1.29
C VAL A 55 9.27 1.33 -2.09
N TYR A 56 8.23 0.49 -2.14
CA TYR A 56 8.28 -0.83 -2.77
C TYR A 56 7.11 -1.08 -3.75
N PRO A 57 6.94 -0.23 -4.79
CA PRO A 57 5.83 -0.38 -5.73
C PRO A 57 5.85 -1.74 -6.45
N HIS A 58 7.05 -2.28 -6.73
CA HIS A 58 7.22 -3.58 -7.41
C HIS A 58 6.99 -4.81 -6.54
N ARG A 59 6.79 -4.64 -5.22
CA ARG A 59 6.62 -5.76 -4.28
C ARG A 59 5.15 -6.13 -4.06
N ARG A 60 4.21 -5.38 -4.66
CA ARG A 60 2.81 -5.80 -4.80
C ARG A 60 2.75 -6.94 -5.85
N ARG A 61 2.86 -8.17 -5.35
CA ARG A 61 2.60 -9.37 -6.15
C ARG A 61 1.08 -9.42 -6.42
N ASN A 62 0.70 -9.24 -7.68
CA ASN A 62 -0.68 -9.36 -8.17
C ASN A 62 -1.34 -10.66 -7.74
#